data_AF-F8P332-F1
#
_entry.id   AF-F8P332-F1
#
_cell.length_a   1.000
_cell.length_b   1.000
_cell.length_c   1.000
_cell.angle_alpha   90.00
_cell.angle_beta   90.00
_cell.angle_gamma   90.00
#
_symmetry.space_group_name_H-M   'P 1'
#
loop_
_entity.id
_entity.type
_entity.pdbx_description
1 polymer ?
#
loop_
_entity_poly.entity_id
_entity_poly.type
_entity_poly.pdbx_seq_one_letter_code
_entity_poly.pdbx_strand_id
1 'polypeptide(L)'
;MSRFVRPSKYRHVYGQNAKKKEFGIENVKVSSSAWDTNLVSASGRYISLNWNASGGGAFAILPLPSPFEALPNNLPYKLPDVIPLARSHTAPVLDTDWSPHNDSIVASGGEDGKVMIWKVEPSTFEDWGQDHWEPHDFDPVARIDASPRKIGQVLFHPTASNVIASASGEHTVKLWDLAETERQRSTLTGHGDSIQCIAFNPTGTLLATTCRDRKLRLFDPRAGSEAVRVAEGHGGIKGARVVWMGDLDKIATTGFSKMSDRQVGIWETGGLGNVKTTILDQSAGVIMPFWSDNSILFLAGKGDGNIRYYEFESDTLYALAEHKSSEPQRGMCFLPRRALNASECEIARAYKVYGSAIEPIGFIVPRKADSFQSDIYPPAPSSEASLSASEFFSGKTAPPKLVSLENGAISNGVQSTYTPAPTVAATAPVPAPPSFSASPVARAATTPSTPSNPVPFAPVSKSESMPIPATSPAVSPTSSPPAKSNFDNEDAAAQALREENQRQASELRDAREKIRNLELQVEGLKANARKAQALLEG
;
A
#
# COMPACT_ATOMS: atom_id res chain seq x y z
N MET A 1 23.61 35.14 26.88
CA MET A 1 22.63 35.22 25.77
C MET A 1 21.46 34.33 26.11
N SER A 2 20.24 34.87 26.21
CA SER A 2 19.03 34.05 26.24
C SER A 2 18.85 33.40 24.87
N ARG A 3 18.79 32.06 24.82
CA ARG A 3 18.45 31.33 23.61
C ARG A 3 16.98 31.55 23.34
N PHE A 4 16.63 32.45 22.42
CA PHE A 4 15.25 32.63 21.94
C PHE A 4 14.73 31.27 21.47
N VAL A 5 13.77 30.71 22.20
CA VAL A 5 13.09 29.47 21.84
C VAL A 5 11.98 29.83 20.87
N ARG A 6 11.99 29.23 19.69
CA ARG A 6 10.89 29.35 18.71
C ARG A 6 9.57 28.99 19.41
N PRO A 7 8.57 29.90 19.46
CA PRO A 7 7.26 29.56 20.01
C PRO A 7 6.60 28.51 19.11
N SER A 8 6.06 27.45 19.73
CA SER A 8 5.31 26.42 19.02
C SER A 8 4.32 25.77 19.98
N LYS A 9 3.05 25.70 19.56
CA LYS A 9 1.99 24.96 20.26
C LYS A 9 2.21 23.44 20.26
N TYR A 10 3.07 22.93 19.39
CA TYR A 10 3.43 21.52 19.28
C TYR A 10 4.77 21.17 19.95
N ARG A 11 5.48 22.16 20.53
CA ARG A 11 6.81 21.99 21.15
C ARG A 11 6.88 20.84 22.15
N HIS A 12 5.78 20.55 22.84
CA HIS A 12 5.70 19.54 23.90
C HIS A 12 4.84 18.32 23.52
N VAL A 13 4.57 18.10 22.23
CA VAL A 13 3.94 16.86 21.75
C VAL A 13 4.77 15.66 22.18
N TYR A 14 4.10 14.64 22.72
CA TYR A 14 4.70 13.37 23.10
C TYR A 14 3.87 12.20 22.55
N GLY A 15 4.54 11.10 22.20
CA GLY A 15 3.88 9.87 21.76
C GLY A 15 3.68 8.92 22.95
N GLN A 16 2.44 8.63 23.29
CA GLN A 16 2.00 7.77 24.38
C GLN A 16 1.55 6.41 23.84
N ASN A 17 2.17 5.32 24.28
CA ASN A 17 1.72 3.96 24.00
C ASN A 17 0.33 3.75 24.62
N ALA A 18 -0.61 3.22 23.84
CA ALA A 18 -1.84 2.69 24.40
C ALA A 18 -1.54 1.44 25.24
N LYS A 19 -2.38 1.15 26.24
CA LYS A 19 -2.18 -0.02 27.11
C LYS A 19 -2.25 -1.32 26.29
N LYS A 20 -1.13 -2.03 26.17
CA LYS A 20 -1.00 -3.19 25.25
C LYS A 20 -2.06 -4.29 25.43
N LYS A 21 -2.55 -4.53 26.65
CA LYS A 21 -3.58 -5.55 26.94
C LYS A 21 -5.02 -5.10 26.67
N GLU A 22 -5.26 -3.80 26.48
CA GLU A 22 -6.60 -3.24 26.21
C GLU A 22 -6.74 -2.83 24.74
N PHE A 23 -5.66 -2.33 24.11
CA PHE A 23 -5.69 -1.77 22.76
C PHE A 23 -4.54 -2.25 21.85
N GLY A 24 -3.67 -3.14 22.32
CA GLY A 24 -2.71 -3.83 21.45
C GLY A 24 -3.35 -5.04 20.77
N ILE A 25 -2.77 -5.48 19.65
CA ILE A 25 -3.12 -6.76 19.01
C ILE A 25 -1.85 -7.62 18.95
N GLU A 26 -1.85 -8.79 19.55
CA GLU A 26 -0.79 -9.79 19.55
C GLU A 26 -1.17 -11.04 18.72
N ASN A 27 -0.17 -11.87 18.40
CA ASN A 27 -0.28 -13.06 17.54
C ASN A 27 -0.58 -12.74 16.05
N VAL A 28 -0.28 -11.53 15.59
CA VAL A 28 -0.41 -11.18 14.16
C VAL A 28 0.73 -11.79 13.33
N LYS A 29 0.37 -12.49 12.24
CA LYS A 29 1.33 -13.19 11.37
C LYS A 29 1.75 -12.25 10.23
N VAL A 30 2.47 -11.18 10.57
CA VAL A 30 2.87 -10.07 9.67
C VAL A 30 3.69 -10.59 8.47
N SER A 31 3.26 -10.26 7.25
CA SER A 31 3.86 -10.68 5.96
C SER A 31 5.39 -10.62 5.95
N SER A 32 6.01 -11.63 5.35
CA SER A 32 7.46 -11.76 5.19
C SER A 32 8.02 -11.06 3.92
N SER A 33 7.16 -10.48 3.08
CA SER A 33 7.56 -9.84 1.83
C SER A 33 8.61 -8.75 2.04
N ALA A 34 9.68 -8.80 1.25
CA ALA A 34 10.74 -7.80 1.23
C ALA A 34 10.37 -6.52 0.44
N TRP A 35 9.10 -6.38 0.05
CA TRP A 35 8.62 -5.21 -0.67
C TRP A 35 8.44 -3.99 0.24
N ASP A 36 8.84 -2.82 -0.25
CA ASP A 36 8.73 -1.59 0.51
C ASP A 36 7.35 -0.96 0.39
N THR A 37 6.45 -1.35 1.29
CA THR A 37 5.16 -0.71 1.60
C THR A 37 5.04 -0.46 3.10
N ASN A 38 3.90 0.07 3.56
CA ASN A 38 3.64 0.33 4.97
C ASN A 38 3.28 -0.94 5.77
N LEU A 39 2.94 -2.04 5.08
CA LEU A 39 2.43 -3.34 5.59
C LEU A 39 1.09 -3.30 6.34
N VAL A 40 0.64 -2.13 6.77
CA VAL A 40 -0.59 -1.89 7.52
C VAL A 40 -1.26 -0.62 6.99
N SER A 41 -2.59 -0.56 7.02
CA SER A 41 -3.37 0.66 6.76
C SER A 41 -4.64 0.66 7.62
N ALA A 42 -5.23 1.82 7.89
CA ALA A 42 -6.38 1.96 8.80
C ALA A 42 -7.44 2.92 8.25
N SER A 43 -8.72 2.51 8.36
CA SER A 43 -9.86 3.41 8.24
C SER A 43 -10.23 3.99 9.61
N GLY A 44 -11.34 4.73 9.68
CA GLY A 44 -11.92 5.14 10.97
C GLY A 44 -12.49 4.00 11.82
N ARG A 45 -12.64 2.77 11.27
CA ARG A 45 -13.32 1.64 11.95
C ARG A 45 -12.58 0.30 11.90
N TYR A 46 -11.69 0.12 10.93
CA TYR A 46 -10.97 -1.14 10.72
C TYR A 46 -9.49 -0.90 10.45
N ILE A 47 -8.68 -1.93 10.68
CA ILE A 47 -7.26 -1.98 10.36
C ILE A 47 -6.97 -3.17 9.45
N SER A 48 -6.22 -2.94 8.37
CA SER A 48 -5.73 -3.97 7.45
C SER A 48 -4.25 -4.26 7.72
N LEU A 49 -3.85 -5.53 7.69
CA LEU A 49 -2.46 -5.95 7.87
C LEU A 49 -2.08 -7.04 6.86
N ASN A 50 -1.08 -6.79 6.03
CA ASN A 50 -0.59 -7.78 5.06
C ASN A 50 -0.08 -9.03 5.80
N TRP A 51 -0.60 -10.20 5.45
CA TRP A 51 -0.51 -11.40 6.28
C TRP A 51 0.34 -12.51 5.63
N ASN A 52 1.09 -13.23 6.45
CA ASN A 52 1.94 -14.35 6.05
C ASN A 52 1.11 -15.64 5.97
N ALA A 53 0.34 -15.79 4.90
CA ALA A 53 -0.49 -16.96 4.64
C ALA A 53 0.32 -18.16 4.13
N SER A 54 -0.12 -19.38 4.48
CA SER A 54 0.45 -20.64 3.98
C SER A 54 -0.11 -20.97 2.60
N GLY A 55 0.33 -20.23 1.59
CA GLY A 55 -0.13 -20.33 0.20
C GLY A 55 -1.00 -19.15 -0.24
N GLY A 56 -0.89 -18.77 -1.51
CA GLY A 56 -1.55 -17.59 -2.07
C GLY A 56 -1.05 -16.27 -1.47
N GLY A 57 -1.91 -15.26 -1.46
CA GLY A 57 -1.72 -14.00 -0.74
C GLY A 57 -2.97 -13.63 0.04
N ALA A 58 -2.78 -13.11 1.25
CA ALA A 58 -3.85 -12.64 2.11
C ALA A 58 -3.44 -11.40 2.93
N PHE A 59 -4.44 -10.71 3.46
CA PHE A 59 -4.29 -9.75 4.54
C PHE A 59 -5.38 -9.96 5.58
N ALA A 60 -5.10 -9.60 6.84
CA ALA A 60 -6.10 -9.58 7.88
C ALA A 60 -6.89 -8.26 7.83
N ILE A 61 -8.19 -8.34 8.14
CA ILE A 61 -9.05 -7.20 8.40
C ILE A 61 -9.57 -7.39 9.84
N LEU A 62 -9.33 -6.39 10.69
CA LEU A 62 -9.70 -6.43 12.11
C LEU A 62 -10.43 -5.13 12.49
N PRO A 63 -11.34 -5.16 13.49
CA PRO A 63 -11.87 -3.94 14.09
C PRO A 63 -10.73 -3.08 14.64
N LEU A 64 -10.83 -1.76 14.47
CA LEU A 64 -9.80 -0.81 14.87
C LEU A 64 -9.65 -0.79 16.39
N PRO A 65 -8.49 -1.14 16.97
CA PRO A 65 -8.30 -1.04 18.41
C PRO A 65 -8.12 0.44 18.80
N SER A 66 -9.03 0.94 19.64
CA SER A 66 -9.08 2.34 20.06
C SER A 66 -9.50 2.44 21.53
N PRO A 67 -8.88 3.30 22.35
CA PRO A 67 -9.38 3.65 23.69
C PRO A 67 -10.70 4.46 23.72
N PHE A 68 -11.33 4.72 22.57
CA PHE A 68 -12.49 5.62 22.47
C PHE A 68 -13.75 4.97 21.89
N GLU A 69 -13.60 3.94 21.05
CA GLU A 69 -14.70 3.09 20.60
C GLU A 69 -14.47 1.69 21.19
N ALA A 70 -15.50 1.11 21.81
CA ALA A 70 -15.39 -0.22 22.39
C ALA A 70 -15.25 -1.26 21.26
N LEU A 71 -14.22 -2.12 21.35
CA LEU A 71 -14.07 -3.25 20.44
C LEU A 71 -15.32 -4.16 20.52
N PRO A 72 -15.88 -4.62 19.40
CA PRO A 72 -17.04 -5.50 19.41
C PRO A 72 -16.73 -6.77 20.21
N ASN A 73 -17.68 -7.15 21.07
CA ASN A 73 -17.69 -8.40 21.83
C ASN A 73 -16.42 -8.72 22.64
N ASN A 74 -15.68 -7.70 23.09
CA ASN A 74 -14.40 -7.86 23.77
C ASN A 74 -13.35 -8.63 22.93
N LEU A 75 -13.27 -8.32 21.62
CA LEU A 75 -12.28 -8.86 20.69
C LEU A 75 -10.90 -9.04 21.37
N PRO A 76 -10.35 -10.26 21.46
CA PRO A 76 -9.22 -10.53 22.34
C PRO A 76 -7.94 -9.86 21.86
N TYR A 77 -7.25 -9.15 22.77
CA TYR A 77 -5.97 -8.47 22.50
C TYR A 77 -4.89 -9.42 21.94
N LYS A 78 -5.02 -10.74 22.15
CA LYS A 78 -4.21 -11.76 21.50
C LYS A 78 -5.11 -12.58 20.57
N LEU A 79 -4.83 -12.54 19.27
CA LEU A 79 -5.64 -13.23 18.27
C LEU A 79 -5.52 -14.76 18.39
N PRO A 80 -6.62 -15.49 18.10
CA PRO A 80 -6.56 -16.94 17.87
C PRO A 80 -5.74 -17.24 16.61
N ASP A 81 -5.30 -18.50 16.46
CA ASP A 81 -4.43 -18.89 15.35
C ASP A 81 -5.11 -18.95 13.98
N VAL A 82 -6.44 -19.02 13.97
CA VAL A 82 -7.31 -18.92 12.79
C VAL A 82 -8.21 -17.70 12.98
N ILE A 83 -8.26 -16.84 11.97
CA ILE A 83 -9.08 -15.63 11.91
C ILE A 83 -9.63 -15.47 10.47
N PRO A 84 -10.71 -14.69 10.27
CA PRO A 84 -11.08 -14.17 8.95
C PRO A 84 -9.92 -13.46 8.27
N LEU A 85 -9.56 -13.89 7.06
CA LEU A 85 -8.59 -13.21 6.20
C LEU A 85 -9.22 -12.90 4.84
N ALA A 86 -8.76 -11.83 4.19
CA ALA A 86 -9.09 -11.54 2.81
C ALA A 86 -8.23 -12.44 1.89
N ARG A 87 -8.76 -13.61 1.49
CA ARG A 87 -8.04 -14.62 0.70
C ARG A 87 -8.60 -14.75 -0.71
N SER A 88 -7.94 -14.11 -1.66
CA SER A 88 -8.21 -14.33 -3.09
C SER A 88 -7.02 -14.04 -4.01
N HIS A 89 -5.94 -13.43 -3.53
CA HIS A 89 -4.73 -13.26 -4.32
C HIS A 89 -3.99 -14.59 -4.45
N THR A 90 -3.41 -14.87 -5.62
CA THR A 90 -2.66 -16.12 -5.88
C THR A 90 -1.18 -16.04 -5.49
N ALA A 91 -0.69 -14.85 -5.12
CA ALA A 91 0.65 -14.59 -4.61
C ALA A 91 0.61 -13.43 -3.58
N PRO A 92 1.66 -13.20 -2.76
CA PRO A 92 1.60 -12.33 -1.58
C PRO A 92 1.03 -10.93 -1.81
N VAL A 93 0.24 -10.45 -0.83
CA VAL A 93 -0.28 -9.07 -0.81
C VAL A 93 0.83 -8.10 -0.44
N LEU A 94 1.03 -7.10 -1.30
CA LEU A 94 2.10 -6.12 -1.19
C LEU A 94 1.66 -4.83 -0.52
N ASP A 95 0.45 -4.35 -0.77
CA ASP A 95 -0.06 -3.10 -0.21
C ASP A 95 -1.57 -3.18 0.02
N THR A 96 -2.06 -2.45 1.01
CA THR A 96 -3.49 -2.25 1.25
C THR A 96 -3.78 -0.79 1.57
N ASP A 97 -4.91 -0.28 1.07
CA ASP A 97 -5.35 1.09 1.30
C ASP A 97 -6.87 1.15 1.52
N TRP A 98 -7.31 2.05 2.41
CA TRP A 98 -8.73 2.20 2.76
C TRP A 98 -9.35 3.36 2.00
N SER A 99 -10.62 3.21 1.61
CA SER A 99 -11.33 4.30 0.96
C SER A 99 -11.47 5.46 1.94
N PRO A 100 -10.95 6.68 1.64
CA PRO A 100 -11.13 7.84 2.52
C PRO A 100 -12.62 8.17 2.71
N HIS A 101 -13.44 7.80 1.72
CA HIS A 101 -14.87 8.06 1.64
C HIS A 101 -15.77 6.95 2.21
N ASN A 102 -15.23 5.77 2.54
CA ASN A 102 -16.02 4.69 3.13
C ASN A 102 -15.15 3.78 3.99
N ASP A 103 -15.32 3.86 5.31
CA ASP A 103 -14.51 3.10 6.27
C ASP A 103 -14.62 1.58 6.14
N SER A 104 -15.67 1.07 5.48
CA SER A 104 -15.90 -0.36 5.21
C SER A 104 -15.31 -0.85 3.88
N ILE A 105 -14.63 -0.02 3.09
CA ILE A 105 -14.04 -0.42 1.80
C ILE A 105 -12.52 -0.33 1.84
N VAL A 106 -11.86 -1.45 1.53
CA VAL A 106 -10.39 -1.56 1.40
C VAL A 106 -10.03 -2.11 0.02
N ALA A 107 -8.87 -1.72 -0.49
CA ALA A 107 -8.26 -2.24 -1.70
C ALA A 107 -6.94 -2.94 -1.37
N SER A 108 -6.56 -3.94 -2.17
CA SER A 108 -5.28 -4.64 -2.06
C SER A 108 -4.58 -4.80 -3.41
N GLY A 109 -3.25 -4.69 -3.41
CA GLY A 109 -2.39 -5.01 -4.55
C GLY A 109 -1.53 -6.25 -4.26
N GLY A 110 -1.46 -7.20 -5.19
CA GLY A 110 -0.76 -8.48 -5.01
C GLY A 110 0.42 -8.70 -5.96
N GLU A 111 1.28 -9.66 -5.61
CA GLU A 111 2.33 -10.15 -6.51
C GLU A 111 1.81 -10.86 -7.76
N ASP A 112 0.54 -11.27 -7.73
CA ASP A 112 -0.21 -11.83 -8.85
C ASP A 112 -0.62 -10.79 -9.92
N GLY A 113 -0.35 -9.50 -9.68
CA GLY A 113 -0.64 -8.42 -10.62
C GLY A 113 -2.11 -7.96 -10.63
N LYS A 114 -2.92 -8.48 -9.69
CA LYS A 114 -4.31 -8.08 -9.51
C LYS A 114 -4.43 -6.92 -8.52
N VAL A 115 -5.48 -6.12 -8.69
CA VAL A 115 -6.07 -5.28 -7.62
C VAL A 115 -7.39 -5.90 -7.22
N MET A 116 -7.68 -5.96 -5.93
CA MET A 116 -8.96 -6.46 -5.41
C MET A 116 -9.59 -5.44 -4.47
N ILE A 117 -10.91 -5.30 -4.53
CA ILE A 117 -11.70 -4.41 -3.68
C ILE A 117 -12.57 -5.27 -2.77
N TRP A 118 -12.60 -4.95 -1.49
CA TRP A 118 -13.25 -5.74 -0.45
C TRP A 118 -14.19 -4.82 0.34
N LYS A 119 -15.34 -5.36 0.76
CA LYS A 119 -16.28 -4.68 1.63
C LYS A 119 -16.37 -5.43 2.96
N VAL A 120 -16.36 -4.68 4.05
CA VAL A 120 -16.45 -5.17 5.42
C VAL A 120 -17.82 -4.82 6.00
N GLU A 121 -18.62 -5.82 6.33
CA GLU A 121 -19.86 -5.63 7.10
C GLU A 121 -19.54 -5.73 8.60
N PRO A 122 -20.18 -4.93 9.47
CA PRO A 122 -20.00 -5.03 10.93
C PRO A 122 -20.30 -6.43 11.49
N SER A 123 -21.29 -7.11 10.91
CA SER A 123 -21.77 -8.43 11.35
C SER A 123 -20.73 -9.55 11.24
N THR A 124 -19.66 -9.39 10.45
CA THR A 124 -18.55 -10.36 10.43
C THR A 124 -17.87 -10.51 11.81
N PHE A 125 -18.03 -9.54 12.70
CA PHE A 125 -17.45 -9.52 14.05
C PHE A 125 -18.49 -9.60 15.19
N GLU A 126 -19.79 -9.70 14.86
CA GLU A 126 -20.89 -9.61 15.85
C GLU A 126 -21.03 -10.83 16.76
N ASP A 127 -20.52 -12.00 16.36
CA ASP A 127 -20.49 -13.20 17.22
C ASP A 127 -19.06 -13.65 17.63
N TRP A 128 -18.04 -12.83 17.36
CA TRP A 128 -16.62 -13.21 17.53
C TRP A 128 -16.33 -13.79 18.93
N GLY A 129 -15.86 -15.05 18.97
CA GLY A 129 -15.45 -15.72 20.20
C GLY A 129 -16.57 -16.39 20.99
N GLN A 130 -17.80 -16.43 20.48
CA GLN A 130 -18.86 -17.31 21.00
C GLN A 130 -18.66 -18.76 20.51
N ASP A 131 -19.19 -19.74 21.25
CA ASP A 131 -18.99 -21.19 21.02
C ASP A 131 -19.41 -21.71 19.62
N HIS A 132 -20.16 -20.92 18.86
CA HIS A 132 -20.71 -21.27 17.55
C HIS A 132 -20.21 -20.36 16.41
N TRP A 133 -19.26 -19.46 16.68
CA TRP A 133 -18.69 -18.57 15.68
C TRP A 133 -17.55 -19.25 14.93
N GLU A 134 -17.71 -19.39 13.61
CA GLU A 134 -16.65 -19.87 12.72
C GLU A 134 -16.02 -18.71 11.93
N PRO A 135 -14.67 -18.68 11.78
CA PRO A 135 -13.97 -17.62 11.06
C PRO A 135 -14.11 -17.77 9.54
N HIS A 136 -15.13 -17.16 8.95
CA HIS A 136 -15.29 -17.07 7.50
C HIS A 136 -14.31 -16.04 6.89
N ASP A 137 -13.52 -16.46 5.89
CA ASP A 137 -12.67 -15.56 5.10
C ASP A 137 -13.52 -14.58 4.27
N PHE A 138 -12.96 -13.40 3.93
CA PHE A 138 -13.65 -12.40 3.11
C PHE A 138 -13.51 -12.70 1.61
N ASP A 139 -14.59 -12.51 0.86
CA ASP A 139 -14.59 -12.49 -0.61
C ASP A 139 -14.37 -11.06 -1.17
N PRO A 140 -13.68 -10.89 -2.31
CA PRO A 140 -13.54 -9.60 -2.97
C PRO A 140 -14.80 -9.24 -3.77
N VAL A 141 -15.32 -8.04 -3.55
CA VAL A 141 -16.48 -7.47 -4.27
C VAL A 141 -16.13 -7.13 -5.72
N ALA A 142 -14.88 -6.76 -5.99
CA ALA A 142 -14.36 -6.58 -7.35
C ALA A 142 -12.93 -7.11 -7.48
N ARG A 143 -12.61 -7.65 -8.66
CA ARG A 143 -11.28 -8.10 -9.06
C ARG A 143 -10.89 -7.35 -10.35
N ILE A 144 -9.68 -6.80 -10.38
CA ILE A 144 -9.15 -6.04 -11.52
C ILE A 144 -7.84 -6.71 -11.95
N ASP A 145 -7.79 -7.19 -13.19
CA ASP A 145 -6.58 -7.77 -13.80
C ASP A 145 -5.64 -6.66 -14.29
N ALA A 146 -5.07 -5.94 -13.31
CA ALA A 146 -4.41 -4.66 -13.53
C ALA A 146 -3.09 -4.76 -14.33
N SER A 147 -2.36 -5.88 -14.23
CA SER A 147 -1.09 -6.07 -14.94
C SER A 147 -0.61 -7.54 -14.90
N PRO A 148 0.12 -8.04 -15.92
CA PRO A 148 0.89 -9.30 -15.85
C PRO A 148 2.16 -9.20 -14.99
N ARG A 149 2.32 -8.15 -14.17
CA ARG A 149 3.36 -7.97 -13.16
C ARG A 149 2.74 -7.46 -11.87
N LYS A 150 3.37 -7.79 -10.75
CA LYS A 150 2.95 -7.39 -9.41
C LYS A 150 2.51 -5.93 -9.29
N ILE A 151 1.40 -5.72 -8.57
CA ILE A 151 0.95 -4.38 -8.16
C ILE A 151 1.64 -4.07 -6.84
N GLY A 152 2.64 -3.19 -6.92
CA GLY A 152 3.47 -2.83 -5.79
C GLY A 152 2.81 -1.87 -4.80
N GLN A 153 1.85 -1.07 -5.26
CA GLN A 153 1.06 -0.15 -4.43
C GLN A 153 -0.34 0.06 -4.99
N VAL A 154 -1.29 0.31 -4.09
CA VAL A 154 -2.65 0.77 -4.40
C VAL A 154 -2.94 2.03 -3.59
N LEU A 155 -3.68 2.98 -4.17
CA LEU A 155 -4.02 4.24 -3.50
C LEU A 155 -5.40 4.74 -3.96
N PHE A 156 -6.32 4.91 -3.04
CA PHE A 156 -7.59 5.58 -3.30
C PHE A 156 -7.37 7.07 -3.59
N HIS A 157 -8.19 7.59 -4.49
CA HIS A 157 -8.20 9.02 -4.81
C HIS A 157 -8.90 9.82 -3.70
N PRO A 158 -8.39 11.00 -3.29
CA PRO A 158 -8.79 11.66 -2.03
C PRO A 158 -10.07 12.51 -2.09
N THR A 159 -10.62 12.79 -3.28
CA THR A 159 -11.80 13.67 -3.45
C THR A 159 -12.92 13.05 -4.29
N ALA A 160 -12.57 12.31 -5.35
CA ALA A 160 -13.52 11.57 -6.17
C ALA A 160 -13.74 10.16 -5.64
N SER A 161 -15.02 9.79 -5.41
CA SER A 161 -15.40 8.42 -5.06
C SER A 161 -15.11 7.44 -6.21
N ASN A 162 -14.88 6.18 -5.85
CA ASN A 162 -14.69 5.06 -6.78
C ASN A 162 -13.52 5.21 -7.78
N VAL A 163 -12.54 6.08 -7.50
CA VAL A 163 -11.29 6.18 -8.27
C VAL A 163 -10.13 5.61 -7.45
N ILE A 164 -9.33 4.75 -8.09
CA ILE A 164 -8.14 4.13 -7.49
C ILE A 164 -6.95 4.14 -8.45
N ALA A 165 -5.76 4.37 -7.92
CA ALA A 165 -4.49 4.25 -8.64
C ALA A 165 -3.75 2.96 -8.24
N SER A 166 -3.09 2.31 -9.21
CA SER A 166 -2.29 1.09 -8.99
C SER A 166 -0.92 1.21 -9.65
N ALA A 167 0.17 1.05 -8.89
CA ALA A 167 1.53 1.06 -9.42
C ALA A 167 2.00 -0.37 -9.78
N SER A 168 2.30 -0.61 -11.05
CA SER A 168 2.71 -1.92 -11.57
C SER A 168 4.23 -2.08 -11.71
N GLY A 169 4.71 -3.32 -11.54
CA GLY A 169 6.03 -3.78 -11.98
C GLY A 169 6.29 -3.74 -13.49
N GLU A 170 5.32 -3.30 -14.31
CA GLU A 170 5.52 -2.83 -15.70
C GLU A 170 6.03 -1.38 -15.78
N HIS A 171 6.37 -0.75 -14.65
CA HIS A 171 6.82 0.64 -14.56
C HIS A 171 5.78 1.65 -15.07
N THR A 172 4.50 1.40 -14.77
CA THR A 172 3.38 2.31 -15.05
C THR A 172 2.47 2.44 -13.84
N VAL A 173 1.75 3.56 -13.74
CA VAL A 173 0.62 3.71 -12.83
C VAL A 173 -0.66 3.72 -13.66
N LYS A 174 -1.63 2.87 -13.32
CA LYS A 174 -2.96 2.87 -13.97
C LYS A 174 -3.99 3.45 -13.02
N LEU A 175 -4.92 4.26 -13.53
CA LEU A 175 -6.09 4.73 -12.79
C LEU A 175 -7.35 4.02 -13.29
N TRP A 176 -8.18 3.61 -12.33
CA TRP A 176 -9.37 2.80 -12.56
C TRP A 176 -10.61 3.49 -12.01
N ASP A 177 -11.74 3.18 -12.63
CA ASP A 177 -13.09 3.52 -12.16
C ASP A 177 -13.71 2.23 -11.63
N LEU A 178 -14.09 2.19 -10.35
CA LEU A 178 -14.66 0.98 -9.74
C LEU A 178 -16.09 0.67 -10.26
N ALA A 179 -16.69 1.55 -11.06
CA ALA A 179 -17.91 1.24 -11.81
C ALA A 179 -17.64 0.58 -13.19
N GLU A 180 -16.40 0.60 -13.69
CA GLU A 180 -16.01 0.02 -14.99
C GLU A 180 -14.60 -0.60 -14.91
N THR A 181 -14.49 -1.68 -14.13
CA THR A 181 -13.22 -2.35 -13.79
C THR A 181 -12.49 -2.99 -14.97
N GLU A 182 -13.19 -3.28 -16.07
CA GLU A 182 -12.66 -3.94 -17.27
C GLU A 182 -11.60 -3.11 -18.02
N ARG A 183 -11.50 -1.80 -17.75
CA ARG A 183 -10.61 -0.90 -18.49
C ARG A 183 -10.06 0.23 -17.63
N GLN A 184 -8.74 0.39 -17.62
CA GLN A 184 -8.10 1.55 -17.03
C GLN A 184 -8.48 2.84 -17.76
N ARG A 185 -8.88 3.86 -17.00
CA ARG A 185 -9.28 5.18 -17.50
C ARG A 185 -8.07 6.03 -17.91
N SER A 186 -6.94 5.84 -17.23
CA SER A 186 -5.66 6.49 -17.55
C SER A 186 -4.47 5.55 -17.27
N THR A 187 -3.34 5.80 -17.93
CA THR A 187 -2.09 5.06 -17.74
C THR A 187 -0.94 6.06 -17.81
N LEU A 188 -0.18 6.15 -16.72
CA LEU A 188 0.94 7.05 -16.55
C LEU A 188 2.25 6.32 -16.89
N THR A 189 3.06 6.94 -17.74
CA THR A 189 4.23 6.35 -18.40
C THR A 189 5.51 7.14 -18.12
N GLY A 190 6.64 6.66 -18.66
CA GLY A 190 7.92 7.36 -18.59
C GLY A 190 8.74 7.11 -17.32
N HIS A 191 8.35 6.17 -16.45
CA HIS A 191 9.19 5.63 -15.37
C HIS A 191 10.24 4.65 -15.97
N GLY A 192 11.51 4.79 -15.59
CA GLY A 192 12.59 3.95 -16.14
C GLY A 192 12.83 2.63 -15.42
N ASP A 193 12.29 2.48 -14.20
CA ASP A 193 12.49 1.36 -13.29
C ASP A 193 11.28 1.26 -12.33
N SER A 194 11.33 0.34 -11.37
CA SER A 194 10.31 0.10 -10.35
C SER A 194 9.87 1.39 -9.64
N ILE A 195 8.56 1.63 -9.63
CA ILE A 195 7.93 2.70 -8.84
C ILE A 195 8.03 2.33 -7.35
N GLN A 196 8.42 3.29 -6.51
CA GLN A 196 8.75 3.09 -5.09
C GLN A 196 7.77 3.77 -4.14
N CYS A 197 7.05 4.78 -4.61
CA CYS A 197 5.98 5.45 -3.87
C CYS A 197 5.09 6.23 -4.84
N ILE A 198 3.78 6.21 -4.62
CA ILE A 198 2.80 7.11 -5.25
C ILE A 198 2.05 7.89 -4.16
N ALA A 199 1.64 9.13 -4.44
CA ALA A 199 0.80 9.93 -3.54
C ALA A 199 -0.01 10.97 -4.32
N PHE A 200 -1.30 11.11 -4.05
CA PHE A 200 -2.14 12.20 -4.56
C PHE A 200 -1.97 13.47 -3.72
N ASN A 201 -2.10 14.64 -4.35
CA ASN A 201 -2.31 15.89 -3.64
C ASN A 201 -3.71 15.92 -3.00
N PRO A 202 -4.00 16.80 -2.01
CA PRO A 202 -5.27 16.79 -1.28
C PRO A 202 -6.52 16.93 -2.16
N THR A 203 -6.38 17.55 -3.34
CA THR A 203 -7.48 17.72 -4.31
C THR A 203 -7.63 16.56 -5.31
N GLY A 204 -6.64 15.68 -5.41
CA GLY A 204 -6.58 14.57 -6.36
C GLY A 204 -6.15 14.95 -7.79
N THR A 205 -5.95 16.24 -8.09
CA THR A 205 -5.57 16.73 -9.43
C THR A 205 -4.17 16.34 -9.87
N LEU A 206 -3.26 16.04 -8.93
CA LEU A 206 -1.88 15.67 -9.23
C LEU A 206 -1.46 14.42 -8.46
N LEU A 207 -0.82 13.47 -9.16
CA LEU A 207 -0.14 12.32 -8.56
C LEU A 207 1.38 12.55 -8.59
N ALA A 208 2.02 12.49 -7.43
CA ALA A 208 3.47 12.43 -7.30
C ALA A 208 3.95 10.98 -7.25
N THR A 209 5.09 10.69 -7.89
CA THR A 209 5.70 9.34 -7.86
C THR A 209 7.21 9.40 -7.67
N THR A 210 7.76 8.53 -6.81
CA THR A 210 9.21 8.21 -6.79
C THR A 210 9.47 6.89 -7.52
N CYS A 211 10.62 6.80 -8.18
CA CYS A 211 11.04 5.65 -8.97
C CYS A 211 12.50 5.30 -8.67
N ARG A 212 12.85 4.03 -8.85
CA ARG A 212 14.22 3.52 -8.67
C ARG A 212 15.24 4.10 -9.67
N ASP A 213 14.76 4.70 -10.76
CA ASP A 213 15.58 5.55 -11.65
C ASP A 213 16.08 6.86 -10.99
N ARG A 214 15.66 7.10 -9.73
CA ARG A 214 15.95 8.24 -8.84
C ARG A 214 15.25 9.54 -9.19
N LYS A 215 14.29 9.55 -10.13
CA LYS A 215 13.52 10.74 -10.45
C LYS A 215 12.23 10.85 -9.65
N LEU A 216 11.94 12.07 -9.23
CA LEU A 216 10.62 12.49 -8.75
C LEU A 216 9.82 12.97 -9.97
N ARG A 217 8.56 12.56 -10.08
CA ARG A 217 7.65 12.97 -11.17
C ARG A 217 6.33 13.45 -10.61
N LEU A 218 5.72 14.45 -11.25
CA LEU A 218 4.31 14.80 -11.10
C LEU A 218 3.56 14.49 -12.40
N PHE A 219 2.33 14.01 -12.27
CA PHE A 219 1.39 13.78 -13.36
C PHE A 219 0.05 14.45 -13.02
N ASP A 220 -0.59 15.14 -13.97
CA ASP A 220 -2.05 15.25 -13.97
C ASP A 220 -2.58 14.01 -14.71
N PRO A 221 -3.25 13.07 -14.02
CA PRO A 221 -3.64 11.80 -14.63
C PRO A 221 -4.76 11.92 -15.68
N ARG A 222 -5.29 13.13 -15.91
CA ARG A 222 -6.35 13.43 -16.88
C ARG A 222 -5.83 14.23 -18.08
N ALA A 223 -4.69 14.91 -17.93
CA ALA A 223 -4.06 15.67 -19.02
C ALA A 223 -3.33 14.76 -20.04
N GLY A 224 -2.86 13.59 -19.62
CA GLY A 224 -2.19 12.63 -20.49
C GLY A 224 -1.47 11.51 -19.73
N SER A 225 -0.66 10.74 -20.44
CA SER A 225 0.16 9.66 -19.87
C SER A 225 1.51 10.14 -19.34
N GLU A 226 2.06 11.23 -19.90
CA GLU A 226 3.39 11.73 -19.57
C GLU A 226 3.41 12.63 -18.33
N ALA A 227 4.57 12.68 -17.67
CA ALA A 227 4.77 13.51 -16.48
C ALA A 227 4.76 15.00 -16.82
N VAL A 228 3.91 15.79 -16.15
CA VAL A 228 3.85 17.25 -16.31
C VAL A 228 5.09 17.95 -15.74
N ARG A 229 5.77 17.33 -14.76
CA ARG A 229 7.05 17.79 -14.20
C ARG A 229 7.93 16.60 -13.81
N VAL A 230 9.24 16.71 -14.02
CA VAL A 230 10.23 15.67 -13.67
C VAL A 230 11.46 16.34 -13.06
N ALA A 231 11.95 15.82 -11.94
CA ALA A 231 13.15 16.29 -11.26
C ALA A 231 14.06 15.12 -10.84
N GLU A 232 15.37 15.36 -10.76
CA GLU A 232 16.31 14.44 -10.11
C GLU A 232 16.06 14.46 -8.61
N GLY A 233 15.78 13.30 -8.02
CA GLY A 233 15.44 13.13 -6.61
C GLY A 233 16.64 12.76 -5.73
N HIS A 234 16.43 11.80 -4.82
CA HIS A 234 17.49 11.31 -3.94
C HIS A 234 18.55 10.51 -4.72
N GLY A 235 19.82 10.92 -4.63
CA GLY A 235 20.90 10.38 -5.47
C GLY A 235 21.37 8.95 -5.15
N GLY A 236 20.98 8.39 -4.01
CA GLY A 236 21.27 7.01 -3.60
C GLY A 236 20.48 5.95 -4.36
N ILE A 237 20.80 4.66 -4.12
CA ILE A 237 20.23 3.51 -4.85
C ILE A 237 19.09 2.78 -4.11
N LYS A 238 18.77 3.22 -2.90
CA LYS A 238 17.76 2.62 -2.00
C LYS A 238 16.38 3.25 -2.19
N GLY A 239 15.36 2.64 -1.60
CA GLY A 239 13.97 3.11 -1.69
C GLY A 239 13.76 4.55 -1.22
N ALA A 240 13.01 5.32 -2.00
CA ALA A 240 12.58 6.67 -1.70
C ALA A 240 11.04 6.76 -1.64
N ARG A 241 10.50 7.57 -0.71
CA ARG A 241 9.07 7.83 -0.53
C ARG A 241 8.68 9.25 -0.91
N VAL A 242 7.38 9.47 -1.05
CA VAL A 242 6.77 10.79 -1.28
C VAL A 242 5.46 10.92 -0.49
N VAL A 243 5.22 12.08 0.10
CA VAL A 243 3.94 12.48 0.70
C VAL A 243 3.69 13.96 0.43
N TRP A 244 2.44 14.34 0.17
CA TRP A 244 2.06 15.75 0.00
C TRP A 244 1.87 16.43 1.35
N MET A 245 2.22 17.71 1.44
CA MET A 245 2.23 18.47 2.69
C MET A 245 0.95 19.26 2.88
N GLY A 246 -0.20 18.61 2.69
CA GLY A 246 -1.51 19.28 2.66
C GLY A 246 -1.58 20.35 1.58
N ASP A 247 -2.31 21.42 1.86
CA ASP A 247 -2.55 22.54 0.92
C ASP A 247 -1.36 23.52 0.78
N LEU A 248 -0.16 23.14 1.25
CA LEU A 248 1.04 24.01 1.24
C LEU A 248 1.77 24.09 -0.12
N ASP A 249 1.18 23.54 -1.19
CA ASP A 249 1.79 23.38 -2.54
C ASP A 249 3.23 22.81 -2.50
N LYS A 250 3.47 21.90 -1.55
CA LYS A 250 4.77 21.29 -1.25
C LYS A 250 4.67 19.79 -1.00
N ILE A 251 5.79 19.13 -1.21
CA ILE A 251 5.96 17.68 -1.10
C ILE A 251 7.16 17.38 -0.20
N ALA A 252 7.00 16.40 0.68
CA ALA A 252 8.11 15.80 1.41
C ALA A 252 8.47 14.44 0.79
N THR A 253 9.72 14.28 0.37
CA THR A 253 10.29 12.97 0.04
C THR A 253 11.20 12.50 1.16
N THR A 254 11.34 11.19 1.29
CA THR A 254 12.43 10.57 2.06
C THR A 254 13.23 9.65 1.16
N GLY A 255 14.51 9.46 1.45
CA GLY A 255 15.38 8.62 0.64
C GLY A 255 16.82 8.66 1.15
N PHE A 256 17.77 8.45 0.24
CA PHE A 256 19.17 8.25 0.60
C PHE A 256 20.13 9.11 -0.23
N SER A 257 21.19 9.57 0.42
CA SER A 257 22.33 10.25 -0.23
C SER A 257 23.12 9.26 -1.10
N LYS A 258 24.05 9.77 -1.92
CA LYS A 258 25.04 8.93 -2.62
C LYS A 258 25.97 8.16 -1.66
N MET A 259 26.14 8.66 -0.43
CA MET A 259 26.91 8.02 0.65
C MET A 259 26.05 7.11 1.54
N SER A 260 24.77 6.88 1.18
CA SER A 260 23.77 6.11 1.95
C SER A 260 23.31 6.70 3.28
N ASP A 261 23.54 8.00 3.56
CA ASP A 261 22.85 8.70 4.65
C ASP A 261 21.35 8.82 4.33
N ARG A 262 20.49 8.70 5.34
CA ARG A 262 19.05 8.95 5.20
C ARG A 262 18.77 10.44 5.12
N GLN A 263 17.88 10.82 4.23
CA GLN A 263 17.55 12.22 3.93
C GLN A 263 16.03 12.43 3.87
N VAL A 264 15.61 13.64 4.24
CA VAL A 264 14.29 14.20 3.90
C VAL A 264 14.49 15.38 2.94
N GLY A 265 13.75 15.41 1.85
CA GLY A 265 13.75 16.50 0.86
C GLY A 265 12.40 17.19 0.84
N ILE A 266 12.37 18.51 0.94
CA ILE A 266 11.19 19.34 0.72
C ILE A 266 11.27 19.94 -0.69
N TRP A 267 10.16 19.84 -1.42
CA TRP A 267 10.03 20.28 -2.80
C TRP A 267 8.82 21.20 -2.93
N GLU A 268 8.91 22.24 -3.76
CA GLU A 268 7.75 23.02 -4.20
C GLU A 268 7.16 22.37 -5.47
N THR A 269 5.85 22.46 -5.68
CA THR A 269 5.16 21.67 -6.73
C THR A 269 5.10 22.37 -8.09
N GLY A 270 5.29 23.70 -8.14
CA GLY A 270 5.10 24.56 -9.31
C GLY A 270 6.24 24.52 -10.33
N GLY A 271 7.47 24.27 -9.88
CA GLY A 271 8.64 23.92 -10.70
C GLY A 271 9.16 22.50 -10.46
N LEU A 272 8.72 21.83 -9.37
CA LEU A 272 9.31 20.60 -8.83
C LEU A 272 10.76 20.78 -8.34
N GLY A 273 11.10 22.01 -7.92
CA GLY A 273 12.41 22.38 -7.37
C GLY A 273 12.61 21.90 -5.93
N ASN A 274 13.84 21.49 -5.60
CA ASN A 274 14.23 21.17 -4.23
C ASN A 274 14.36 22.46 -3.41
N VAL A 275 13.49 22.64 -2.42
CA VAL A 275 13.53 23.77 -1.49
C VAL A 275 14.63 23.54 -0.45
N LYS A 276 14.70 22.32 0.11
CA LYS A 276 15.66 21.98 1.16
C LYS A 276 15.79 20.46 1.29
N THR A 277 17.03 19.94 1.27
CA THR A 277 17.32 18.55 1.65
C THR A 277 18.11 18.53 2.96
N THR A 278 17.71 17.66 3.89
CA THR A 278 18.30 17.56 5.24
C THR A 278 18.66 16.10 5.54
N ILE A 279 19.89 15.87 6.01
CA ILE A 279 20.39 14.56 6.44
C ILE A 279 19.84 14.25 7.84
N LEU A 280 19.49 13.00 8.08
CA LEU A 280 18.84 12.53 9.31
C LEU A 280 19.78 11.64 10.14
N ASP A 281 20.28 10.55 9.56
CA ASP A 281 21.24 9.61 10.15
C ASP A 281 21.82 8.69 9.05
N GLN A 282 22.52 7.61 9.42
CA GLN A 282 23.10 6.63 8.50
C GLN A 282 22.47 5.22 8.62
N SER A 283 21.27 5.11 9.21
CA SER A 283 20.57 3.81 9.34
C SER A 283 20.16 3.24 7.99
N ALA A 284 20.08 1.91 7.89
CA ALA A 284 19.93 1.25 6.60
C ALA A 284 18.51 1.29 6.00
N GLY A 285 17.47 1.39 6.85
CA GLY A 285 16.06 1.15 6.48
C GLY A 285 15.31 2.37 5.95
N VAL A 286 14.41 2.13 4.98
CA VAL A 286 13.59 3.16 4.33
C VAL A 286 12.67 3.84 5.36
N ILE A 287 12.61 5.16 5.30
CA ILE A 287 11.72 5.98 6.14
C ILE A 287 10.36 6.08 5.48
N MET A 288 9.30 5.74 6.22
CA MET A 288 7.91 6.01 5.87
C MET A 288 7.56 7.42 6.39
N PRO A 289 7.25 8.39 5.52
CA PRO A 289 6.82 9.73 5.91
C PRO A 289 5.30 9.81 6.01
N PHE A 290 4.79 10.41 7.08
CA PHE A 290 3.36 10.66 7.29
C PHE A 290 3.16 12.15 7.60
N TRP A 291 2.35 12.82 6.80
CA TRP A 291 1.97 14.21 7.04
C TRP A 291 0.68 14.28 7.87
N SER A 292 0.57 15.29 8.71
CA SER A 292 -0.68 15.70 9.36
C SER A 292 -0.86 17.21 9.22
N ASP A 293 -2.10 17.62 8.96
CA ASP A 293 -2.51 19.01 8.64
C ASP A 293 -2.29 20.01 9.80
N ASN A 294 -1.74 19.54 10.92
CA ASN A 294 -1.15 20.36 11.97
C ASN A 294 0.24 20.91 11.59
N SER A 295 0.61 20.84 10.31
CA SER A 295 1.96 21.09 9.78
C SER A 295 3.04 20.22 10.41
N ILE A 296 2.75 18.94 10.68
CA ILE A 296 3.70 18.00 11.29
C ILE A 296 4.00 16.85 10.32
N LEU A 297 5.29 16.64 10.07
CA LEU A 297 5.84 15.50 9.34
C LEU A 297 6.41 14.48 10.32
N PHE A 298 5.74 13.33 10.44
CA PHE A 298 6.22 12.17 11.19
C PHE A 298 7.07 11.29 10.27
N LEU A 299 8.26 10.92 10.73
CA LEU A 299 9.24 10.09 10.02
C LEU A 299 9.54 8.83 10.83
N ALA A 300 9.20 7.66 10.28
CA ALA A 300 9.32 6.38 10.96
C ALA A 300 10.02 5.36 10.03
N GLY A 301 11.23 4.91 10.38
CA GLY A 301 12.02 4.01 9.53
C GLY A 301 11.78 2.53 9.80
N LYS A 302 11.74 1.71 8.74
CA LYS A 302 11.72 0.26 8.90
C LYS A 302 13.00 -0.21 9.61
N GLY A 303 12.83 -0.99 10.67
CA GLY A 303 13.91 -1.45 11.55
C GLY A 303 14.30 -0.46 12.66
N ASP A 304 13.79 0.78 12.65
CA ASP A 304 14.03 1.73 13.75
C ASP A 304 13.08 1.44 14.93
N GLY A 305 13.50 1.80 16.15
CA GLY A 305 12.62 1.78 17.32
C GLY A 305 11.85 3.09 17.55
N ASN A 306 12.33 4.19 16.96
CA ASN A 306 11.85 5.56 17.20
C ASN A 306 11.03 6.15 16.04
N ILE A 307 10.11 7.06 16.40
CA ILE A 307 9.35 7.88 15.45
C ILE A 307 9.74 9.34 15.70
N ARG A 308 10.34 9.99 14.69
CA ARG A 308 10.74 11.41 14.78
C ARG A 308 9.65 12.29 14.20
N TYR A 309 9.44 13.48 14.75
CA TYR A 309 8.45 14.41 14.22
C TYR A 309 8.97 15.85 14.16
N TYR A 310 8.63 16.49 13.05
CA TYR A 310 9.11 17.81 12.67
C TYR A 310 7.92 18.69 12.35
N GLU A 311 7.88 19.88 12.93
CA GLU A 311 6.93 20.92 12.57
C GLU A 311 7.49 21.68 11.35
N PHE A 312 6.67 21.88 10.33
CA PHE A 312 7.05 22.60 9.13
C PHE A 312 6.50 24.03 9.17
N GLU A 313 7.41 25.00 9.14
CA GLU A 313 7.10 26.43 9.11
C GLU A 313 8.15 27.16 8.28
N SER A 314 7.75 28.16 7.48
CA SER A 314 8.67 29.02 6.71
C SER A 314 9.76 28.24 5.95
N ASP A 315 9.34 27.22 5.18
CA ASP A 315 10.19 26.31 4.40
C ASP A 315 11.31 25.59 5.19
N THR A 316 11.11 25.42 6.51
CA THR A 316 12.01 24.69 7.39
C THR A 316 11.28 23.67 8.25
N LEU A 317 11.83 22.44 8.28
CA LEU A 317 11.49 21.42 9.27
C LEU A 317 12.19 21.72 10.59
N TYR A 318 11.42 22.06 11.62
CA TYR A 318 11.87 22.22 13.00
C TYR A 318 11.61 20.94 13.79
N ALA A 319 12.66 20.27 14.26
CA ALA A 319 12.52 19.07 15.08
C ALA A 319 11.78 19.38 16.40
N LEU A 320 10.70 18.64 16.67
CA LEU A 320 9.92 18.75 17.90
C LEU A 320 10.52 17.85 18.99
N ALA A 321 10.39 16.54 18.77
CA ALA A 321 10.90 15.47 19.61
C ALA A 321 10.92 14.15 18.81
N GLU A 322 11.21 13.05 19.49
CA GLU A 322 11.06 11.69 18.97
C GLU A 322 10.40 10.80 20.04
N HIS A 323 9.47 9.96 19.63
CA HIS A 323 8.94 8.87 20.46
C HIS A 323 9.95 7.71 20.40
N LYS A 324 10.20 7.05 21.53
CA LYS A 324 11.22 6.00 21.67
C LYS A 324 10.62 4.70 22.17
N SER A 325 11.00 3.60 21.54
CA SER A 325 10.67 2.24 21.92
C SER A 325 11.85 1.33 21.56
N SER A 326 12.02 0.22 22.27
CA SER A 326 13.03 -0.82 21.97
C SER A 326 12.69 -1.61 20.71
N GLU A 327 11.41 -1.69 20.36
CA GLU A 327 10.91 -2.65 19.38
C GLU A 327 11.11 -2.12 17.95
N PRO A 328 11.86 -2.81 17.07
CA PRO A 328 12.08 -2.36 15.71
C PRO A 328 10.80 -2.51 14.88
N GLN A 329 10.31 -1.40 14.32
CA GLN A 329 9.07 -1.41 13.54
C GLN A 329 9.27 -2.10 12.17
N ARG A 330 8.33 -2.95 11.80
CA ARG A 330 8.23 -3.59 10.48
C ARG A 330 7.33 -2.78 9.53
N GLY A 331 6.29 -2.16 10.07
CA GLY A 331 5.29 -1.38 9.35
C GLY A 331 4.65 -0.31 10.25
N MET A 332 3.97 0.66 9.63
CA MET A 332 3.35 1.80 10.31
C MET A 332 2.25 2.39 9.44
N CYS A 333 1.10 2.73 10.02
CA CYS A 333 0.14 3.66 9.42
C CYS A 333 -0.34 4.68 10.45
N PHE A 334 -1.01 5.73 9.99
CA PHE A 334 -1.63 6.74 10.83
C PHE A 334 -3.16 6.70 10.66
N LEU A 335 -3.89 6.97 11.74
CA LEU A 335 -5.35 7.00 11.72
C LEU A 335 -5.85 8.24 10.95
N PRO A 336 -6.93 8.14 10.12
CA PRO A 336 -7.56 9.31 9.52
C PRO A 336 -7.99 10.32 10.58
N ARG A 337 -7.66 11.60 10.39
CA ARG A 337 -7.85 12.66 11.40
C ARG A 337 -9.29 12.77 11.94
N ARG A 338 -10.29 12.45 11.12
CA ARG A 338 -11.71 12.42 11.48
C ARG A 338 -12.10 11.34 12.52
N ALA A 339 -11.18 10.46 12.92
CA ALA A 339 -11.35 9.43 13.95
C ALA A 339 -10.40 9.58 15.15
N LEU A 340 -9.67 10.70 15.26
CA LEU A 340 -8.89 11.05 16.45
C LEU A 340 -9.81 11.58 17.55
N ASN A 341 -9.44 11.39 18.83
CA ASN A 341 -10.20 12.01 19.92
C ASN A 341 -9.72 13.42 20.24
N ALA A 342 -10.61 14.38 19.99
CA ALA A 342 -10.40 15.77 20.32
C ALA A 342 -10.20 16.04 21.83
N SER A 343 -10.87 15.30 22.72
CA SER A 343 -10.89 15.57 24.18
C SER A 343 -9.51 15.40 24.83
N GLU A 344 -8.79 14.33 24.47
CA GLU A 344 -7.46 14.02 25.01
C GLU A 344 -6.33 14.82 24.35
N CYS A 345 -6.66 15.83 23.52
CA CYS A 345 -5.68 16.58 22.72
C CYS A 345 -4.79 15.69 21.81
N GLU A 346 -5.32 14.55 21.33
CA GLU A 346 -4.65 13.64 20.39
C GLU A 346 -4.66 14.21 18.96
N ILE A 347 -3.51 14.68 18.49
CA ILE A 347 -3.36 15.33 17.17
C ILE A 347 -2.97 14.36 16.04
N ALA A 348 -2.59 13.14 16.39
CA ALA A 348 -2.30 12.05 15.48
C ALA A 348 -2.27 10.72 16.25
N ARG A 349 -2.61 9.61 15.60
CA ARG A 349 -2.40 8.26 16.13
C ARG A 349 -1.68 7.43 15.09
N ALA A 350 -0.67 6.68 15.52
CA ALA A 350 0.04 5.72 14.69
C ALA A 350 -0.24 4.28 15.17
N TYR A 351 -0.33 3.34 14.24
CA TYR A 351 -0.41 1.90 14.53
C TYR A 351 0.92 1.25 14.13
N LYS A 352 1.77 1.01 15.14
CA LYS A 352 3.12 0.46 14.98
C LYS A 352 3.04 -1.06 14.89
N VAL A 353 3.53 -1.63 13.80
CA VAL A 353 3.70 -3.09 13.66
C VAL A 353 5.13 -3.46 14.02
N TYR A 354 5.32 -4.36 14.97
CA TYR A 354 6.64 -4.92 15.32
C TYR A 354 6.51 -6.40 15.69
N GLY A 355 7.52 -7.22 15.39
CA GLY A 355 7.49 -8.66 15.66
C GLY A 355 6.21 -9.34 15.12
N SER A 356 5.36 -9.78 16.06
CA SER A 356 4.01 -10.33 15.85
C SER A 356 2.92 -9.54 16.62
N ALA A 357 3.08 -8.22 16.73
CA ALA A 357 2.15 -7.31 17.40
C ALA A 357 1.85 -6.01 16.60
N ILE A 358 0.69 -5.42 16.88
CA ILE A 358 0.29 -4.06 16.53
C ILE A 358 0.11 -3.26 17.83
N GLU A 359 0.70 -2.07 17.91
CA GLU A 359 0.63 -1.17 19.07
C GLU A 359 0.14 0.23 18.64
N PRO A 360 -0.96 0.74 19.20
CA PRO A 360 -1.37 2.12 18.99
C PRO A 360 -0.50 3.08 19.81
N ILE A 361 -0.08 4.19 19.18
CA ILE A 361 0.69 5.27 19.79
C ILE A 361 -0.06 6.58 19.49
N GLY A 362 -0.66 7.19 20.51
CA GLY A 362 -1.32 8.49 20.42
C GLY A 362 -0.32 9.62 20.62
N PHE A 363 -0.31 10.62 19.75
CA PHE A 363 0.51 11.82 19.85
C PHE A 363 -0.33 12.97 20.43
N ILE A 364 -0.02 13.37 21.65
CA ILE A 364 -0.85 14.27 22.46
C ILE A 364 -0.16 15.62 22.65
N VAL A 365 -0.92 16.71 22.52
CA VAL A 365 -0.50 18.05 22.96
C VAL A 365 -0.88 18.20 24.43
N PRO A 366 0.07 18.31 25.39
CA PRO A 366 -0.26 18.37 26.81
C PRO A 366 -0.95 19.70 27.17
N ARG A 367 -2.28 19.67 27.25
CA ARG A 367 -3.13 20.77 27.74
C ARG A 367 -4.00 20.30 28.91
N LYS A 368 -4.50 21.27 29.67
CA LYS A 368 -5.53 21.07 30.70
C LYS A 368 -6.71 21.97 30.35
N ALA A 369 -7.63 21.45 29.56
CA ALA A 369 -8.81 22.17 29.12
C ALA A 369 -9.94 21.18 28.82
N ASP A 370 -11.10 21.37 29.44
CA ASP A 370 -12.30 20.56 29.22
C ASP A 370 -13.11 21.03 27.99
N SER A 371 -12.60 22.06 27.30
CA SER A 371 -13.19 22.66 26.09
C SER A 371 -12.39 22.31 24.83
N PHE A 372 -13.07 22.27 23.69
CA PHE A 372 -12.45 21.97 22.40
C PHE A 372 -11.31 22.94 22.03
N GLN A 373 -10.19 22.40 21.57
CA GLN A 373 -8.94 23.14 21.33
C GLN A 373 -8.77 23.45 19.83
N SER A 374 -9.61 24.35 19.30
CA SER A 374 -9.70 24.64 17.86
C SER A 374 -8.38 25.05 17.19
N ASP A 375 -7.43 25.66 17.91
CA ASP A 375 -6.13 26.03 17.34
C ASP A 375 -5.23 24.83 17.01
N ILE A 376 -5.41 23.66 17.64
CA ILE A 376 -4.69 22.41 17.30
C ILE A 376 -5.51 21.45 16.44
N TYR A 377 -6.73 21.86 16.07
CA TYR A 377 -7.65 21.08 15.24
C TYR A 377 -8.17 21.88 14.04
N PRO A 378 -7.30 22.19 13.04
CA PRO A 378 -7.76 22.56 11.71
C PRO A 378 -8.70 21.46 11.14
N PRO A 379 -9.66 21.83 10.28
CA PRO A 379 -10.60 20.90 9.67
C PRO A 379 -9.90 19.72 8.99
N ALA A 380 -10.39 18.51 9.23
CA ALA A 380 -9.83 17.27 8.69
C ALA A 380 -10.51 16.88 7.36
N PRO A 381 -9.89 16.08 6.49
CA PRO A 381 -10.58 15.49 5.34
C PRO A 381 -11.84 14.70 5.75
N SER A 382 -12.95 14.97 5.07
CA SER A 382 -14.25 14.32 5.33
C SER A 382 -14.35 12.93 4.67
N SER A 383 -15.25 12.09 5.16
CA SER A 383 -15.69 10.88 4.45
C SER A 383 -16.61 11.20 3.27
N GLU A 384 -17.17 12.40 3.16
CA GLU A 384 -17.93 12.76 1.97
C GLU A 384 -17.03 12.98 0.75
N ALA A 385 -17.29 12.25 -0.33
CA ALA A 385 -16.70 12.55 -1.63
C ALA A 385 -17.16 13.92 -2.15
N SER A 386 -16.25 14.57 -2.87
CA SER A 386 -16.40 15.90 -3.48
C SER A 386 -16.73 15.80 -4.98
N LEU A 387 -16.44 14.66 -5.60
CA LEU A 387 -16.75 14.30 -6.99
C LEU A 387 -17.16 12.82 -7.07
N SER A 388 -17.87 12.45 -8.13
CA SER A 388 -17.93 11.06 -8.61
C SER A 388 -16.77 10.74 -9.55
N ALA A 389 -16.49 9.44 -9.78
CA ALA A 389 -15.48 8.99 -10.74
C ALA A 389 -15.71 9.56 -12.15
N SER A 390 -16.95 9.53 -12.64
CA SER A 390 -17.32 10.03 -13.97
C SER A 390 -17.09 11.54 -14.11
N GLU A 391 -17.41 12.34 -13.10
CA GLU A 391 -17.10 13.78 -13.07
C GLU A 391 -15.59 14.05 -13.03
N PHE A 392 -14.84 13.28 -12.24
CA PHE A 392 -13.39 13.42 -12.18
C PHE A 392 -12.74 13.15 -13.53
N PHE A 393 -13.10 12.03 -14.18
CA PHE A 393 -12.60 11.66 -15.51
C PHE A 393 -13.15 12.56 -16.63
N SER A 394 -14.28 13.24 -16.44
CA SER A 394 -14.74 14.32 -17.34
C SER A 394 -14.01 15.66 -17.11
N GLY A 395 -12.95 15.69 -16.28
CA GLY A 395 -12.13 16.88 -16.01
C GLY A 395 -12.68 17.83 -14.95
N LYS A 396 -13.83 17.53 -14.32
CA LYS A 396 -14.36 18.37 -13.23
C LYS A 396 -13.38 18.37 -12.06
N THR A 397 -13.20 19.52 -11.43
CA THR A 397 -12.31 19.71 -10.29
C THR A 397 -13.09 20.41 -9.18
N ALA A 398 -12.94 19.92 -7.95
CA ALA A 398 -13.57 20.47 -6.76
C ALA A 398 -12.56 20.51 -5.60
N PRO A 399 -12.70 21.43 -4.63
CA PRO A 399 -11.98 21.34 -3.36
C PRO A 399 -12.37 20.06 -2.60
N PRO A 400 -11.50 19.53 -1.73
CA PRO A 400 -11.86 18.47 -0.80
C PRO A 400 -12.92 18.97 0.18
N LYS A 401 -13.89 18.14 0.51
CA LYS A 401 -14.75 18.36 1.67
C LYS A 401 -13.96 18.14 2.97
N LEU A 402 -14.03 19.10 3.87
CA LEU A 402 -13.42 19.06 5.20
C LEU A 402 -14.50 18.96 6.27
N VAL A 403 -14.18 18.35 7.41
CA VAL A 403 -15.05 18.21 8.58
C VAL A 403 -14.41 18.88 9.80
N SER A 404 -15.22 19.65 10.53
CA SER A 404 -14.83 20.22 11.82
C SER A 404 -14.88 19.16 12.91
N LEU A 405 -13.77 19.00 13.66
CA LEU A 405 -13.69 18.09 14.81
C LEU A 405 -14.43 18.62 16.05
N GLU A 406 -14.96 19.86 16.01
CA GLU A 406 -15.71 20.47 17.11
C GLU A 406 -17.19 20.04 17.14
N ASN A 407 -17.79 19.95 15.95
CA ASN A 407 -19.25 19.87 15.79
C ASN A 407 -19.70 19.01 14.58
N GLY A 408 -18.77 18.34 13.90
CA GLY A 408 -19.07 17.51 12.72
C GLY A 408 -19.51 18.28 11.48
N ALA A 409 -19.50 19.62 11.48
CA ALA A 409 -19.93 20.41 10.34
C ALA A 409 -18.98 20.22 9.14
N ILE A 410 -19.55 19.96 7.97
CA ILE A 410 -18.80 19.78 6.71
C ILE A 410 -18.75 21.09 5.94
N SER A 411 -17.56 21.42 5.43
CA SER A 411 -17.30 22.59 4.59
C SER A 411 -16.47 22.20 3.36
N ASN A 412 -16.35 23.11 2.39
CA ASN A 412 -15.41 22.94 1.28
C ASN A 412 -14.05 23.54 1.67
N GLY A 413 -12.97 22.80 1.43
CA GLY A 413 -11.59 23.25 1.60
C GLY A 413 -11.11 24.18 0.48
N VAL A 414 -9.79 24.36 0.39
CA VAL A 414 -9.18 25.20 -0.65
C VAL A 414 -9.20 24.46 -1.99
N GLN A 415 -9.63 25.13 -3.06
CA GLN A 415 -9.51 24.60 -4.42
C GLN A 415 -8.09 24.78 -4.92
N SER A 416 -7.49 23.73 -5.48
CA SER A 416 -6.11 23.80 -6.00
C SER A 416 -5.97 24.88 -7.06
N THR A 417 -4.89 25.65 -6.95
CA THR A 417 -4.43 26.69 -7.88
C THR A 417 -3.88 26.13 -9.20
N TYR A 418 -3.85 24.79 -9.36
CA TYR A 418 -3.37 24.13 -10.58
C TYR A 418 -4.34 24.36 -11.75
N THR A 419 -4.07 25.39 -12.55
CA THR A 419 -4.53 25.46 -13.93
C THR A 419 -3.75 24.44 -14.77
N PRO A 420 -4.40 23.49 -15.46
CA PRO A 420 -3.70 22.63 -16.42
C PRO A 420 -3.11 23.50 -17.53
N ALA A 421 -1.81 23.35 -17.78
CA ALA A 421 -1.16 24.04 -18.88
C ALA A 421 -1.74 23.52 -20.22
N PRO A 422 -2.08 24.39 -21.18
CA PRO A 422 -2.55 23.94 -22.48
C PRO A 422 -1.48 23.11 -23.16
N THR A 423 -1.85 21.90 -23.61
CA THR A 423 -0.92 20.95 -24.22
C THR A 423 -0.25 21.57 -25.44
N VAL A 424 1.04 21.91 -25.32
CA VAL A 424 1.82 22.45 -26.44
C VAL A 424 1.90 21.35 -27.49
N ALA A 425 1.23 21.56 -28.63
CA ALA A 425 1.23 20.59 -29.72
C ALA A 425 2.66 20.26 -30.14
N ALA A 426 2.96 18.97 -30.28
CA ALA A 426 4.32 18.48 -30.48
C ALA A 426 4.98 19.16 -31.69
N THR A 427 6.03 19.94 -31.44
CA THR A 427 6.89 20.46 -32.50
C THR A 427 7.60 19.30 -33.19
N ALA A 428 7.62 19.33 -34.52
CA ALA A 428 8.15 18.23 -35.32
C ALA A 428 9.64 17.97 -35.02
N PRO A 429 10.13 16.71 -35.14
CA PRO A 429 11.52 16.39 -34.82
C PRO A 429 12.51 17.18 -35.69
N VAL A 430 13.46 17.85 -35.04
CA VAL A 430 14.61 18.46 -35.72
C VAL A 430 15.48 17.33 -36.32
N PRO A 431 15.93 17.42 -37.58
CA PRO A 431 16.76 16.37 -38.18
C PRO A 431 18.06 16.14 -37.41
N ALA A 432 18.42 14.87 -37.21
CA ALA A 432 19.70 14.51 -36.61
C ALA A 432 20.88 14.83 -37.56
N PRO A 433 22.04 15.29 -37.03
CA PRO A 433 23.24 15.46 -37.84
C PRO A 433 23.77 14.12 -38.36
N PRO A 434 24.45 14.09 -39.52
CA PRO A 434 24.85 12.84 -40.17
C PRO A 434 25.92 12.08 -39.39
N SER A 435 25.77 10.76 -39.31
CA SER A 435 26.77 9.85 -38.76
C SER A 435 27.91 9.62 -39.75
N PHE A 436 29.15 9.86 -39.32
CA PHE A 436 30.33 9.49 -40.09
C PHE A 436 30.61 7.99 -39.96
N SER A 437 30.55 7.27 -41.08
CA SER A 437 30.94 5.87 -41.16
C SER A 437 32.47 5.74 -41.26
N ALA A 438 33.05 4.87 -40.44
CA ALA A 438 34.43 4.43 -40.57
C ALA A 438 34.44 2.94 -40.96
N SER A 439 35.22 2.59 -41.98
CA SER A 439 35.41 1.22 -42.47
C SER A 439 36.89 0.81 -42.31
N PRO A 440 37.22 -0.49 -42.32
CA PRO A 440 38.25 -1.02 -41.42
C PRO A 440 39.67 -1.00 -41.99
N VAL A 441 40.66 -1.06 -41.08
CA VAL A 441 42.08 -1.31 -41.39
C VAL A 441 42.57 -2.52 -40.59
N ALA A 442 43.47 -3.30 -41.20
CA ALA A 442 43.86 -4.64 -40.75
C ALA A 442 45.08 -4.66 -39.79
N ARG A 443 45.55 -5.87 -39.48
CA ARG A 443 46.34 -6.24 -38.28
C ARG A 443 47.79 -6.63 -38.60
N ALA A 444 48.75 -5.98 -37.94
CA ALA A 444 50.10 -6.50 -37.64
C ALA A 444 50.68 -5.72 -36.42
N ALA A 445 51.50 -6.20 -35.47
CA ALA A 445 52.04 -7.50 -35.04
C ALA A 445 53.57 -7.41 -34.80
N THR A 446 53.98 -7.13 -33.55
CA THR A 446 55.38 -7.28 -33.06
C THR A 446 55.42 -7.56 -31.55
N THR A 447 56.49 -8.22 -31.09
CA THR A 447 56.81 -8.69 -29.73
C THR A 447 58.34 -8.88 -29.62
N PRO A 448 58.95 -9.17 -28.44
CA PRO A 448 58.66 -8.74 -27.06
C PRO A 448 59.94 -8.23 -26.32
N SER A 449 59.82 -7.78 -25.06
CA SER A 449 60.96 -7.79 -24.11
C SER A 449 60.53 -7.84 -22.62
N THR A 450 61.26 -8.65 -21.84
CA THR A 450 61.26 -8.82 -20.37
C THR A 450 62.61 -8.29 -19.81
N PRO A 451 62.94 -8.27 -18.48
CA PRO A 451 62.41 -8.96 -17.27
C PRO A 451 61.87 -7.99 -16.17
N SER A 452 61.46 -8.37 -14.95
CA SER A 452 62.00 -9.39 -14.01
C SER A 452 61.03 -9.98 -12.95
N ASN A 453 61.53 -11.01 -12.24
CA ASN A 453 60.84 -11.93 -11.31
C ASN A 453 60.42 -11.30 -9.96
N PRO A 454 59.54 -11.95 -9.17
CA PRO A 454 60.00 -13.01 -8.23
C PRO A 454 59.61 -14.46 -8.58
N VAL A 455 60.09 -15.43 -7.78
CA VAL A 455 60.04 -16.90 -8.01
C VAL A 455 59.48 -17.65 -6.76
N PRO A 456 59.16 -18.97 -6.81
CA PRO A 456 58.00 -19.54 -6.08
C PRO A 456 58.35 -20.48 -4.92
N PHE A 457 57.31 -20.97 -4.21
CA PHE A 457 57.39 -22.13 -3.31
C PHE A 457 56.16 -23.07 -3.44
N ALA A 458 56.37 -24.34 -3.06
CA ALA A 458 55.43 -25.47 -3.18
C ALA A 458 55.49 -26.36 -1.88
N PRO A 459 54.95 -27.60 -1.76
CA PRO A 459 54.12 -27.97 -0.59
C PRO A 459 54.55 -29.26 0.20
N VAL A 460 53.67 -29.78 1.09
CA VAL A 460 53.71 -31.11 1.81
C VAL A 460 54.73 -31.21 2.97
N SER A 461 54.53 -31.90 4.12
CA SER A 461 53.51 -32.82 4.70
C SER A 461 53.00 -32.30 6.08
N LYS A 462 52.42 -32.96 7.11
CA LYS A 462 52.28 -34.34 7.69
C LYS A 462 50.91 -34.47 8.42
N SER A 463 50.18 -35.60 8.46
CA SER A 463 50.30 -36.90 9.20
C SER A 463 50.18 -36.79 10.73
N GLU A 464 49.40 -37.59 11.47
CA GLU A 464 48.94 -39.01 11.30
C GLU A 464 47.43 -39.19 11.68
N SER A 465 46.74 -40.36 11.62
CA SER A 465 47.09 -41.78 11.35
C SER A 465 45.93 -42.54 10.62
N MET A 466 46.15 -43.83 10.31
CA MET A 466 45.30 -44.75 9.51
C MET A 466 44.67 -45.88 10.40
N PRO A 467 43.91 -46.92 9.92
CA PRO A 467 43.66 -47.36 8.55
C PRO A 467 42.24 -47.87 8.16
N ILE A 468 42.09 -48.20 6.87
CA ILE A 468 41.01 -49.00 6.26
C ILE A 468 41.37 -50.50 6.35
N PRO A 469 40.41 -51.44 6.19
CA PRO A 469 40.48 -52.24 4.96
C PRO A 469 39.11 -52.51 4.30
N ALA A 470 39.14 -52.92 3.03
CA ALA A 470 37.94 -53.26 2.26
C ALA A 470 37.88 -54.76 1.93
N THR A 471 36.67 -55.33 1.84
CA THR A 471 36.23 -56.27 0.78
C THR A 471 34.75 -56.63 0.99
N SER A 472 34.09 -57.10 -0.08
CA SER A 472 32.69 -57.55 -0.08
C SER A 472 32.52 -58.93 0.59
N PRO A 473 31.28 -59.29 0.94
CA PRO A 473 30.68 -60.45 0.27
C PRO A 473 29.34 -60.12 -0.39
N ALA A 474 28.89 -61.01 -1.29
CA ALA A 474 27.59 -60.91 -1.95
C ALA A 474 26.44 -61.39 -1.04
N VAL A 475 25.23 -60.91 -1.30
CA VAL A 475 23.98 -61.43 -0.74
C VAL A 475 23.02 -61.78 -1.88
N SER A 476 22.44 -62.97 -1.80
CA SER A 476 21.54 -63.57 -2.81
C SER A 476 20.19 -62.82 -2.93
N PRO A 477 19.49 -62.90 -4.07
CA PRO A 477 18.18 -62.29 -4.23
C PRO A 477 17.10 -62.99 -3.40
N THR A 478 16.55 -62.32 -2.40
CA THR A 478 15.32 -62.75 -1.70
C THR A 478 14.10 -62.40 -2.53
N SER A 479 13.32 -63.41 -2.94
CA SER A 479 12.11 -63.24 -3.73
C SER A 479 10.95 -62.68 -2.92
N SER A 480 10.51 -61.45 -3.22
CA SER A 480 9.17 -60.97 -2.86
C SER A 480 8.13 -61.51 -3.86
N PRO A 481 6.87 -61.77 -3.43
CA PRO A 481 5.83 -62.32 -4.29
C PRO A 481 5.32 -61.27 -5.31
N PRO A 482 4.74 -61.71 -6.44
CA PRO A 482 4.33 -60.81 -7.51
C PRO A 482 3.20 -59.87 -7.07
N ALA A 483 3.37 -58.57 -7.34
CA ALA A 483 2.30 -57.60 -7.21
C ALA A 483 1.16 -57.95 -8.18
N LYS A 484 -0.06 -58.12 -7.64
CA LYS A 484 -1.27 -58.20 -8.47
C LYS A 484 -1.64 -56.82 -9.00
N SER A 485 -2.28 -56.79 -10.16
CA SER A 485 -2.73 -55.59 -10.84
C SER A 485 -3.65 -54.74 -9.96
N ASN A 486 -3.37 -53.44 -9.88
CA ASN A 486 -4.24 -52.45 -9.22
C ASN A 486 -5.04 -51.60 -10.22
N PHE A 487 -5.05 -51.98 -11.51
CA PHE A 487 -5.73 -51.27 -12.59
C PHE A 487 -7.26 -51.20 -12.40
N ASP A 488 -7.86 -52.22 -11.80
CA ASP A 488 -9.32 -52.32 -11.63
C ASP A 488 -9.90 -51.23 -10.69
N ASN A 489 -9.06 -50.62 -9.83
CA ASN A 489 -9.48 -49.60 -8.85
C ASN A 489 -9.50 -48.18 -9.43
N GLU A 490 -8.69 -47.87 -10.44
CA GLU A 490 -8.66 -46.54 -11.06
C GLU A 490 -9.88 -46.32 -11.98
N ASP A 491 -10.27 -47.36 -12.74
CA ASP A 491 -11.47 -47.29 -13.60
C ASP A 491 -12.77 -47.16 -12.79
N ALA A 492 -12.87 -47.83 -11.63
CA ALA A 492 -14.03 -47.67 -10.73
C ALA A 492 -14.15 -46.24 -10.18
N ALA A 493 -13.03 -45.63 -9.76
CA ALA A 493 -13.01 -44.23 -9.32
C ALA A 493 -13.33 -43.25 -10.47
N ALA A 494 -12.83 -43.53 -11.68
CA ALA A 494 -13.10 -42.75 -12.88
C ALA A 494 -14.57 -42.85 -13.34
N GLN A 495 -15.24 -43.99 -13.11
CA GLN A 495 -16.68 -44.15 -13.37
C GLN A 495 -17.52 -43.33 -12.36
N ALA A 496 -17.25 -43.46 -11.06
CA ALA A 496 -17.95 -42.65 -10.04
C ALA A 496 -17.81 -41.13 -10.27
N LEU A 497 -16.61 -40.67 -10.67
CA LEU A 497 -16.39 -39.27 -11.05
C LEU A 497 -17.19 -38.85 -12.30
N ARG A 498 -17.39 -39.74 -13.28
CA ARG A 498 -18.21 -39.45 -14.48
C ARG A 498 -19.70 -39.39 -14.16
N GLU A 499 -20.19 -40.26 -13.29
CA GLU A 499 -21.59 -40.25 -12.82
C GLU A 499 -21.90 -38.99 -12.01
N GLU A 500 -21.02 -38.59 -11.10
CA GLU A 500 -21.17 -37.36 -10.32
C GLU A 500 -21.13 -36.09 -11.21
N ASN A 501 -20.23 -36.04 -12.20
CA ASN A 501 -20.23 -34.94 -13.18
C ASN A 501 -21.52 -34.89 -14.03
N GLN A 502 -22.12 -36.05 -14.35
CA GLN A 502 -23.41 -36.09 -15.03
C GLN A 502 -24.55 -35.59 -14.14
N ARG A 503 -24.57 -35.97 -12.86
CA ARG A 503 -25.54 -35.48 -11.86
C ARG A 503 -25.49 -33.95 -11.71
N GLN A 504 -24.29 -33.41 -11.52
CA GLN A 504 -24.06 -31.96 -11.43
C GLN A 504 -24.46 -31.23 -12.73
N ALA A 505 -24.24 -31.85 -13.90
CA ALA A 505 -24.68 -31.30 -15.19
C ALA A 505 -26.20 -31.30 -15.39
N SER A 506 -26.95 -32.22 -14.77
CA SER A 506 -28.43 -32.13 -14.68
C SER A 506 -28.90 -31.07 -13.70
N GLU A 507 -28.36 -31.05 -12.47
CA GLU A 507 -28.75 -30.05 -11.45
C GLU A 507 -28.51 -28.61 -11.94
N LEU A 508 -27.41 -28.39 -12.68
CA LEU A 508 -27.08 -27.09 -13.28
C LEU A 508 -27.95 -26.73 -14.51
N ARG A 509 -28.62 -27.71 -15.15
CA ARG A 509 -29.64 -27.46 -16.18
C ARG A 509 -30.95 -27.01 -15.53
N ASP A 510 -31.42 -27.76 -14.54
CA ASP A 510 -32.67 -27.48 -13.83
C ASP A 510 -32.61 -26.11 -13.11
N ALA A 511 -31.45 -25.77 -12.55
CA ALA A 511 -31.19 -24.44 -11.98
C ALA A 511 -31.32 -23.32 -13.03
N ARG A 512 -30.81 -23.51 -14.25
CA ARG A 512 -30.91 -22.54 -15.36
C ARG A 512 -32.35 -22.38 -15.85
N GLU A 513 -33.12 -23.46 -15.94
CA GLU A 513 -34.55 -23.38 -16.28
C GLU A 513 -35.35 -22.66 -15.18
N LYS A 514 -35.03 -22.90 -13.91
CA LYS A 514 -35.63 -22.19 -12.77
C LYS A 514 -35.30 -20.70 -12.77
N ILE A 515 -34.06 -20.30 -13.08
CA ILE A 515 -33.66 -18.89 -13.25
C ILE A 515 -34.47 -18.25 -14.39
N ARG A 516 -34.52 -18.88 -15.56
CA ARG A 516 -35.28 -18.36 -16.72
C ARG A 516 -36.77 -18.15 -16.43
N ASN A 517 -37.38 -19.06 -15.66
CA ASN A 517 -38.77 -18.93 -15.24
C ASN A 517 -38.98 -17.78 -14.24
N LEU A 518 -38.02 -17.52 -13.35
CA LEU A 518 -38.05 -16.37 -12.44
C LEU A 518 -37.83 -15.04 -13.19
N GLU A 519 -36.95 -15.01 -14.18
CA GLU A 519 -36.73 -13.83 -15.05
C GLU A 519 -38.04 -13.44 -15.77
N LEU A 520 -38.75 -14.40 -16.37
CA LEU A 520 -40.05 -14.17 -17.01
C LEU A 520 -41.12 -13.66 -16.02
N GLN A 521 -41.13 -14.16 -14.79
CA GLN A 521 -42.01 -13.64 -13.74
C GLN A 521 -41.66 -12.20 -13.35
N VAL A 522 -40.37 -11.87 -13.23
CA VAL A 522 -39.89 -10.52 -12.93
C VAL A 522 -40.20 -9.54 -14.06
N GLU A 523 -40.10 -9.95 -15.33
CA GLU A 523 -40.54 -9.14 -16.47
C GLU A 523 -42.06 -8.91 -16.46
N GLY A 524 -42.86 -9.95 -16.17
CA GLY A 524 -44.31 -9.82 -16.01
C GLY A 524 -44.70 -8.84 -14.90
N LEU A 525 -44.02 -8.91 -13.74
CA LEU A 525 -44.21 -7.97 -12.64
C LEU A 525 -43.81 -6.53 -13.02
N LYS A 526 -42.67 -6.34 -13.71
CA LYS A 526 -42.24 -5.02 -14.23
C LYS A 526 -43.22 -4.45 -15.24
N ALA A 527 -43.78 -5.28 -16.14
CA ALA A 527 -44.78 -4.86 -17.11
C ALA A 527 -46.10 -4.46 -16.43
N ASN A 528 -46.54 -5.19 -15.40
CA ASN A 528 -47.72 -4.85 -14.63
C ASN A 528 -47.52 -3.59 -13.78
N ALA A 529 -46.34 -3.40 -13.18
CA ALA A 529 -45.99 -2.18 -12.45
C ALA A 529 -46.03 -0.93 -13.35
N ARG A 530 -45.46 -1.01 -14.57
CA ARG A 530 -45.55 0.08 -15.57
C ARG A 530 -47.00 0.39 -15.98
N LYS A 531 -47.85 -0.63 -16.14
CA LYS A 531 -49.28 -0.45 -16.42
C LYS A 531 -50.03 0.21 -15.26
N ALA A 532 -49.71 -0.17 -14.01
CA ALA A 532 -50.30 0.43 -12.82
C ALA A 532 -49.88 1.90 -12.66
N GLN A 533 -48.61 2.23 -12.92
CA GLN A 533 -48.12 3.61 -12.91
C GLN A 533 -48.80 4.46 -13.99
N ALA A 534 -48.93 3.96 -15.22
CA ALA A 534 -49.65 4.64 -16.30
C ALA A 534 -51.17 4.80 -16.04
N LEU A 535 -51.72 4.08 -15.06
CA LEU A 535 -53.11 4.21 -14.56
C LEU A 535 -53.23 5.11 -13.32
N LEU A 536 -52.13 5.71 -12.86
CA LEU A 536 -52.06 6.69 -11.77
C LEU A 536 -51.61 8.08 -12.27
N GLU A 537 -51.13 8.19 -13.51
CA GLU A 537 -50.62 9.40 -14.15
C GLU A 537 -51.59 10.01 -15.19
N GLY A 538 -52.82 9.49 -15.30
CA GLY A 538 -53.87 9.95 -16.23
C GLY A 538 -55.28 9.70 -15.72
#